data_AF-A0A6I9HFN9-F1
#
_entry.id   AF-A0A6I9HFN9-F1
#
_cell.length_a   1.000
_cell.length_b   1.000
_cell.length_c   1.000
_cell.angle_alpha   90.00
_cell.angle_beta   90.00
_cell.angle_gamma   90.00
#
_symmetry.space_group_name_H-M   'P 1'
#
loop_
_entity.id
_entity.type
_entity.pdbx_description
1 polymer ?
#
loop_
_entity_poly.entity_id
_entity_poly.type
_entity_poly.pdbx_seq_one_letter_code
_entity_poly.pdbx_strand_id
1 'polypeptide(L)'
;MGASLICTVPAEEENPSFWYKQAAAAIDASLKLQPRIHEAKNLIIFLGDGFGIPTITATRILKAQQQGKLGPETPLALDAFPYVALSKTYNVDRRAPDSAGTATAYLCGVKGNYKTIGVSAAAHYGECSTTFGNEVISVMEQARKAGKAVGIVTTTRVQHASPSGTYAHVVDRNWYADASMPQEARQQGCKDIAWQLVHNVDINVILGGGRKYMTPAGTPDPEYPADSSQNGIREDGNNLIDMWLEARPGARYVWNRTEMLAAAADPNVNYLMGLFEPVDTKYNLVRNTTLDPSLTEMTEAGKNYTSILYGNGPGYPGGVRPNVDPETAMQFDYQPQAAVPLESETHGGEDVAILAKGPMAHLFHGVQEQTYVAHAMAYAACIEPYTDCRQRNSGPGTRGAPLALLLPALLLHLFR
;
A
#
# COMPACT_ATOMS: atom_id res chain seq x y z
N MET A 1 40.45 19.30 -6.48
CA MET A 1 40.65 20.01 -5.21
C MET A 1 39.75 19.35 -4.19
N GLY A 2 40.33 18.69 -3.18
CA GLY A 2 39.57 17.93 -2.20
C GLY A 2 38.78 18.86 -1.29
N ALA A 3 37.46 18.81 -1.38
CA ALA A 3 36.60 19.33 -0.34
C ALA A 3 36.80 18.43 0.88
N SER A 4 37.59 18.92 1.84
CA SER A 4 37.62 18.36 3.19
C SER A 4 36.17 18.36 3.69
N LEU A 5 35.54 17.19 3.81
CA LEU A 5 34.29 16.99 4.53
C LEU A 5 34.57 17.21 6.02
N ILE A 6 34.81 18.47 6.39
CA ILE A 6 34.75 18.90 7.78
C ILE A 6 33.28 18.76 8.15
N CYS A 7 32.97 17.81 9.04
CA CYS A 7 31.67 17.74 9.68
C CYS A 7 31.51 19.02 10.50
N THR A 8 30.93 20.06 9.89
CA THR A 8 30.64 21.33 10.56
C THR A 8 29.54 21.07 11.57
N VAL A 9 29.88 21.17 12.85
CA VAL A 9 28.90 21.16 13.94
C VAL A 9 28.10 22.46 13.87
N PRO A 10 26.75 22.42 13.82
CA PRO A 10 25.94 23.63 13.86
C PRO A 10 26.16 24.38 15.17
N ALA A 11 26.48 25.67 15.11
CA ALA A 11 26.79 26.47 16.29
C ALA A 11 25.63 26.53 17.30
N GLU A 12 24.38 26.44 16.82
CA GLU A 12 23.19 26.37 17.66
C GLU A 12 23.08 25.05 18.45
N GLU A 13 23.55 23.94 17.88
CA GLU A 13 23.49 22.60 18.49
C GLU A 13 24.61 22.37 19.52
N GLU A 14 25.67 23.18 19.48
CA GLU A 14 26.70 23.21 20.53
C GLU A 14 26.14 23.68 21.88
N ASN A 15 25.04 24.45 21.88
CA ASN A 15 24.42 24.98 23.09
C ASN A 15 23.35 24.02 23.64
N PRO A 16 23.50 23.48 24.87
CA PRO A 16 22.49 22.59 25.48
C PRO A 16 21.07 23.17 25.52
N SER A 17 20.94 24.50 25.56
CA SER A 17 19.63 25.18 25.54
C SER A 17 18.81 24.88 24.28
N PHE A 18 19.47 24.64 23.14
CA PHE A 18 18.79 24.22 21.90
C PHE A 18 18.03 22.91 22.13
N TRP A 19 18.72 21.89 22.62
CA TRP A 19 18.15 20.57 22.89
C TRP A 19 17.07 20.60 23.97
N TYR A 20 17.26 21.39 25.04
CA TYR A 20 16.24 21.55 26.09
C TYR A 20 14.96 22.19 25.56
N LYS A 21 15.06 23.24 24.73
CA LYS A 21 13.89 23.88 24.11
C LYS A 21 13.17 22.96 23.15
N GLN A 22 13.92 22.21 22.32
CA GLN A 22 13.36 21.24 21.39
C GLN A 22 12.59 20.13 22.14
N ALA A 23 13.19 19.57 23.20
CA ALA A 23 12.54 18.54 24.01
C ALA A 23 11.30 19.07 24.74
N ALA A 24 11.38 20.26 25.35
CA ALA A 24 10.23 20.88 26.00
C ALA A 24 9.05 21.09 25.03
N ALA A 25 9.33 21.58 23.81
CA ALA A 25 8.31 21.74 22.78
C ALA A 25 7.68 20.40 22.36
N ALA A 26 8.49 19.32 22.24
CA ALA A 26 8.00 17.99 21.92
C ALA A 26 7.12 17.39 23.04
N ILE A 27 7.50 17.60 24.30
CA ILE A 27 6.69 17.20 25.47
C ILE A 27 5.37 17.96 25.48
N ASP A 28 5.39 19.29 25.29
CA ASP A 28 4.19 20.11 25.21
C ASP A 28 3.27 19.69 24.06
N ALA A 29 3.83 19.33 22.91
CA ALA A 29 3.07 18.79 21.78
C ALA A 29 2.43 17.44 22.13
N SER A 30 3.14 16.58 22.85
CA SER A 30 2.63 15.27 23.29
C SER A 30 1.49 15.40 24.30
N LEU A 31 1.58 16.34 25.25
CA LEU A 31 0.51 16.62 26.22
C LEU A 31 -0.77 17.18 25.57
N LYS A 32 -0.63 17.82 24.41
CA LYS A 32 -1.77 18.34 23.61
C LYS A 32 -2.41 17.28 22.73
N LEU A 33 -1.81 16.09 22.60
CA LEU A 33 -2.33 15.04 21.73
C LEU A 33 -3.61 14.45 22.34
N GLN A 34 -4.70 14.50 21.58
CA GLN A 34 -6.00 13.98 22.00
C GLN A 34 -6.48 12.89 21.03
N PRO A 35 -6.89 11.71 21.53
CA PRO A 35 -7.53 10.68 20.71
C PRO A 35 -8.76 11.22 19.98
N ARG A 36 -8.80 11.01 18.66
CA ARG A 36 -9.98 11.30 17.84
C ARG A 36 -10.87 10.06 17.77
N ILE A 37 -11.82 9.94 18.70
CA ILE A 37 -12.68 8.76 18.85
C ILE A 37 -14.00 8.97 18.09
N HIS A 38 -13.94 8.92 16.77
CA HIS A 38 -15.10 8.96 15.89
C HIS A 38 -14.77 8.22 14.59
N GLU A 39 -15.79 7.94 13.78
CA GLU A 39 -15.61 7.27 12.49
C GLU A 39 -14.70 8.06 11.54
N ALA A 40 -13.84 7.33 10.85
CA ALA A 40 -13.05 7.79 9.71
C ALA A 40 -13.90 7.68 8.44
N LYS A 41 -14.30 8.84 7.90
CA LYS A 41 -15.01 8.89 6.61
C LYS A 41 -14.17 8.27 5.48
N ASN A 42 -12.88 8.57 5.47
CA ASN A 42 -11.91 8.16 4.46
C ASN A 42 -10.78 7.37 5.11
N LEU A 43 -10.31 6.33 4.41
CA LEU A 43 -9.14 5.55 4.78
C LEU A 43 -8.09 5.71 3.68
N ILE A 44 -6.83 5.91 4.05
CA ILE A 44 -5.71 5.97 3.11
C ILE A 44 -4.55 5.22 3.74
N ILE A 45 -3.94 4.33 2.96
CA ILE A 45 -2.72 3.60 3.31
C ILE A 45 -1.62 3.97 2.32
N PHE A 46 -0.51 4.49 2.83
CA PHE A 46 0.73 4.62 2.05
C PHE A 46 1.58 3.41 2.33
N LEU A 47 1.70 2.53 1.34
CA LEU A 47 2.55 1.36 1.45
C LEU A 47 3.87 1.66 0.78
N GLY A 48 4.91 1.79 1.61
CA GLY A 48 6.26 1.87 1.12
C GLY A 48 6.84 0.47 0.89
N ASP A 49 6.77 -0.04 -0.34
CA ASP A 49 7.33 -1.36 -0.64
C ASP A 49 8.85 -1.29 -0.43
N GLY A 50 9.41 -2.23 0.32
CA GLY A 50 10.83 -2.16 0.66
C GLY A 50 11.24 -1.05 1.66
N PHE A 51 10.31 -0.41 2.39
CA PHE A 51 10.58 0.85 3.13
C PHE A 51 10.75 0.67 4.65
N GLY A 52 11.84 0.01 5.04
CA GLY A 52 12.16 -0.23 6.44
C GLY A 52 12.67 1.01 7.18
N ILE A 53 12.97 0.85 8.47
CA ILE A 53 13.53 1.94 9.31
C ILE A 53 14.85 2.50 8.76
N PRO A 54 15.82 1.67 8.30
CA PRO A 54 17.07 2.19 7.71
C PRO A 54 16.79 3.10 6.51
N THR A 55 15.83 2.67 5.69
CA THR A 55 15.38 3.34 4.49
C THR A 55 14.74 4.70 4.74
N ILE A 56 13.85 4.76 5.73
CA ILE A 56 13.22 6.01 6.19
C ILE A 56 14.32 7.02 6.58
N THR A 57 15.34 6.55 7.30
CA THR A 57 16.42 7.39 7.78
C THR A 57 17.33 7.88 6.65
N ALA A 58 17.72 6.99 5.74
CA ALA A 58 18.49 7.36 4.55
C ALA A 58 17.73 8.38 3.68
N THR A 59 16.42 8.17 3.49
CA THR A 59 15.54 9.08 2.74
C THR A 59 15.45 10.45 3.40
N ARG A 60 15.37 10.49 4.74
CA ARG A 60 15.38 11.75 5.52
C ARG A 60 16.64 12.56 5.23
N ILE A 61 17.80 11.93 5.37
CA ILE A 61 19.10 12.57 5.14
C ILE A 61 19.20 13.07 3.70
N LEU A 62 18.90 12.22 2.71
CA LEU A 62 18.97 12.58 1.30
C LEU A 62 18.06 13.77 0.96
N LYS A 63 16.78 13.72 1.38
CA LYS A 63 15.81 14.77 1.10
C LYS A 63 16.23 16.12 1.70
N ALA A 64 16.79 16.10 2.89
CA ALA A 64 17.25 17.31 3.57
C ALA A 64 18.50 17.90 2.89
N GLN A 65 19.45 17.06 2.48
CA GLN A 65 20.63 17.48 1.73
C GLN A 65 20.27 18.09 0.37
N GLN A 66 19.26 17.54 -0.31
CA GLN A 66 18.70 18.14 -1.53
C GLN A 66 18.07 19.52 -1.30
N GLN A 67 17.72 19.86 -0.07
CA GLN A 67 17.21 21.18 0.33
C GLN A 67 18.31 22.10 0.89
N GLY A 68 19.58 21.72 0.77
CA GLY A 68 20.72 22.48 1.29
C GLY A 68 20.86 22.43 2.82
N LYS A 69 20.26 21.43 3.48
CA LYS A 69 20.38 21.21 4.93
C LYS A 69 21.34 20.06 5.24
N LEU A 70 21.68 19.86 6.51
CA LEU A 70 22.71 18.89 6.90
C LEU A 70 22.26 17.44 6.76
N GLY A 71 21.00 17.15 7.09
CA GLY A 71 20.44 15.83 6.83
C GLY A 71 19.44 15.38 7.90
N PRO A 72 19.94 14.74 8.98
CA PRO A 72 19.13 13.94 9.89
C PRO A 72 18.13 14.75 10.72
N GLU A 73 18.40 16.04 10.95
CA GLU A 73 17.57 16.93 11.77
C GLU A 73 16.28 17.39 11.08
N THR A 74 16.21 17.26 9.76
CA THR A 74 15.08 17.76 8.97
C THR A 74 14.01 16.67 8.79
N PRO A 75 12.79 16.84 9.35
CA PRO A 75 11.78 15.80 9.32
C PRO A 75 11.21 15.56 7.91
N LEU A 76 10.92 14.30 7.62
CA LEU A 76 10.04 13.88 6.53
C LEU A 76 8.58 14.24 6.85
N ALA A 77 7.73 14.25 5.82
CA ALA A 77 6.29 14.44 6.03
C ALA A 77 5.68 13.32 6.91
N LEU A 78 6.20 12.09 6.80
CA LEU A 78 5.80 10.97 7.63
C LEU A 78 6.21 11.13 9.10
N ASP A 79 7.32 11.83 9.39
CA ASP A 79 7.81 12.04 10.77
C ASP A 79 6.86 12.94 11.59
N ALA A 80 5.96 13.67 10.92
CA ALA A 80 4.94 14.50 11.56
C ALA A 80 3.69 13.71 11.99
N PHE A 81 3.64 12.40 11.77
CA PHE A 81 2.52 11.56 12.19
C PHE A 81 2.62 11.28 13.70
N PRO A 82 1.55 11.54 14.49
CA PRO A 82 1.65 11.55 15.95
C PRO A 82 1.65 10.18 16.61
N TYR A 83 1.31 9.10 15.88
CA TYR A 83 1.24 7.75 16.42
C TYR A 83 2.13 6.82 15.62
N VAL A 84 2.95 6.03 16.32
CA VAL A 84 3.91 5.10 15.75
C VAL A 84 3.75 3.74 16.41
N ALA A 85 3.82 2.68 15.60
CA ALA A 85 3.93 1.30 16.05
C ALA A 85 4.98 0.56 15.22
N LEU A 86 5.43 -0.60 15.71
CA LEU A 86 6.21 -1.57 14.94
C LEU A 86 5.29 -2.68 14.43
N SER A 87 5.58 -3.19 13.24
CA SER A 87 4.81 -4.22 12.54
C SER A 87 5.66 -5.44 12.25
N LYS A 88 5.28 -6.59 12.81
CA LYS A 88 5.91 -7.89 12.56
C LYS A 88 5.50 -8.47 11.20
N THR A 89 6.44 -8.56 10.27
CA THR A 89 6.17 -8.75 8.83
C THR A 89 6.17 -10.19 8.33
N TYR A 90 6.61 -11.17 9.14
CA TYR A 90 6.71 -12.58 8.73
C TYR A 90 5.43 -13.10 8.02
N ASN A 91 5.59 -13.88 6.95
CA ASN A 91 4.50 -14.71 6.40
C ASN A 91 4.37 -15.99 7.22
N VAL A 92 3.23 -16.68 7.12
CA VAL A 92 2.99 -17.88 7.94
C VAL A 92 4.07 -18.96 7.72
N ASP A 93 4.55 -19.10 6.49
CA ASP A 93 5.54 -20.09 6.07
C ASP A 93 6.98 -19.54 5.93
N ARG A 94 7.19 -18.22 6.04
CA ARG A 94 8.51 -17.57 5.84
C ARG A 94 8.77 -16.42 6.82
N ARG A 95 9.94 -16.44 7.45
CA ARG A 95 10.40 -15.37 8.36
C ARG A 95 10.70 -14.07 7.62
N ALA A 96 11.45 -14.17 6.52
CA ALA A 96 11.61 -13.08 5.56
C ALA A 96 10.47 -13.18 4.53
N PRO A 97 9.52 -12.24 4.52
CA PRO A 97 8.30 -12.38 3.74
C PRO A 97 8.48 -11.94 2.28
N ASP A 98 7.45 -12.12 1.45
CA ASP A 98 7.30 -11.36 0.21
C ASP A 98 6.17 -10.32 0.25
N SER A 99 6.07 -9.53 -0.82
CA SER A 99 5.01 -8.53 -0.98
C SER A 99 3.61 -9.14 -1.05
N ALA A 100 3.45 -10.38 -1.52
CA ALA A 100 2.14 -11.02 -1.66
C ALA A 100 1.54 -11.45 -0.32
N GLY A 101 2.28 -12.24 0.46
CA GLY A 101 1.79 -12.67 1.78
C GLY A 101 1.61 -11.49 2.74
N THR A 102 2.45 -10.46 2.63
CA THR A 102 2.31 -9.22 3.43
C THR A 102 1.13 -8.38 2.97
N ALA A 103 0.86 -8.25 1.67
CA ALA A 103 -0.34 -7.58 1.16
C ALA A 103 -1.62 -8.18 1.73
N THR A 104 -1.71 -9.51 1.78
CA THR A 104 -2.82 -10.21 2.44
C THR A 104 -2.95 -9.79 3.92
N ALA A 105 -1.82 -9.66 4.63
CA ALA A 105 -1.84 -9.23 6.02
C ALA A 105 -2.34 -7.79 6.20
N TYR A 106 -1.69 -6.80 5.59
CA TYR A 106 -2.02 -5.39 5.84
C TYR A 106 -3.28 -4.90 5.09
N LEU A 107 -3.77 -5.63 4.08
CA LEU A 107 -4.99 -5.27 3.33
C LEU A 107 -6.21 -6.13 3.68
N CYS A 108 -6.04 -7.40 4.08
CA CYS A 108 -7.16 -8.29 4.42
C CYS A 108 -7.22 -8.65 5.91
N GLY A 109 -6.18 -8.35 6.69
CA GLY A 109 -6.16 -8.63 8.13
C GLY A 109 -5.91 -10.11 8.47
N VAL A 110 -5.41 -10.89 7.51
CA VAL A 110 -5.07 -12.31 7.67
C VAL A 110 -3.67 -12.54 7.10
N LYS A 111 -2.79 -13.24 7.83
CA LYS A 111 -1.48 -13.61 7.27
C LYS A 111 -1.65 -14.74 6.25
N GLY A 112 -1.09 -14.55 5.07
CA GLY A 112 -1.00 -15.57 4.02
C GLY A 112 0.36 -16.25 3.96
N ASN A 113 0.48 -17.18 3.03
CA ASN A 113 1.76 -17.80 2.67
C ASN A 113 2.51 -16.95 1.65
N TYR A 114 3.83 -17.11 1.60
CA TYR A 114 4.72 -16.49 0.62
C TYR A 114 4.21 -16.70 -0.81
N LYS A 115 4.23 -15.64 -1.63
CA LYS A 115 3.75 -15.58 -3.02
C LYS A 115 2.25 -15.78 -3.25
N THR A 116 1.44 -15.91 -2.21
CA THR A 116 -0.04 -15.98 -2.30
C THR A 116 -0.67 -14.64 -1.94
N ILE A 117 -1.77 -14.26 -2.61
CA ILE A 117 -2.43 -12.95 -2.47
C ILE A 117 -3.90 -13.15 -2.17
N GLY A 118 -4.40 -12.49 -1.12
CA GLY A 118 -5.83 -12.46 -0.81
C GLY A 118 -6.40 -13.83 -0.43
N VAL A 119 -5.55 -14.77 -0.04
CA VAL A 119 -5.95 -16.10 0.43
C VAL A 119 -5.31 -16.40 1.78
N SER A 120 -6.01 -17.17 2.62
CA SER A 120 -5.49 -17.61 3.91
C SER A 120 -4.29 -18.55 3.74
N ALA A 121 -3.56 -18.79 4.82
CA ALA A 121 -2.43 -19.71 4.82
C ALA A 121 -2.80 -21.20 4.63
N ALA A 122 -4.08 -21.54 4.49
CA ALA A 122 -4.50 -22.86 4.04
C ALA A 122 -4.36 -23.04 2.51
N ALA A 123 -4.19 -21.97 1.75
CA ALA A 123 -3.87 -22.03 0.33
C ALA A 123 -2.36 -22.23 0.10
N HIS A 124 -2.00 -23.01 -0.91
CA HIS A 124 -0.62 -23.38 -1.20
C HIS A 124 -0.13 -22.76 -2.51
N TYR A 125 1.11 -22.27 -2.50
CA TYR A 125 1.72 -21.59 -3.64
C TYR A 125 1.69 -22.46 -4.91
N GLY A 126 1.14 -21.91 -6.00
CA GLY A 126 1.04 -22.58 -7.30
C GLY A 126 -0.07 -23.64 -7.43
N GLU A 127 -0.81 -23.94 -6.36
CA GLU A 127 -1.84 -25.00 -6.35
C GLU A 127 -3.25 -24.40 -6.46
N CYS A 128 -3.72 -24.19 -7.70
CA CYS A 128 -5.00 -23.50 -7.97
C CYS A 128 -6.18 -24.06 -7.16
N SER A 129 -6.31 -25.38 -7.07
CA SER A 129 -7.36 -26.06 -6.30
C SER A 129 -7.48 -25.65 -4.83
N THR A 130 -6.41 -25.10 -4.24
CA THR A 130 -6.38 -24.63 -2.84
C THR A 130 -6.84 -23.19 -2.65
N THR A 131 -7.20 -22.49 -3.74
CA THR A 131 -7.74 -21.12 -3.69
C THR A 131 -9.13 -21.09 -3.08
N PHE A 132 -10.01 -21.97 -3.56
CA PHE A 132 -11.44 -21.89 -3.33
C PHE A 132 -11.81 -22.24 -1.88
N GLY A 133 -12.50 -21.32 -1.20
CA GLY A 133 -12.85 -21.40 0.21
C GLY A 133 -11.79 -20.80 1.14
N ASN A 134 -10.64 -20.38 0.61
CA ASN A 134 -9.56 -19.75 1.36
C ASN A 134 -9.44 -18.25 1.07
N GLU A 135 -10.30 -17.68 0.25
CA GLU A 135 -10.31 -16.25 -0.06
C GLU A 135 -10.55 -15.40 1.20
N VAL A 136 -9.76 -14.34 1.36
CA VAL A 136 -9.91 -13.37 2.45
C VAL A 136 -10.14 -11.98 1.88
N ILE A 137 -11.22 -11.35 2.35
CA ILE A 137 -11.73 -10.10 1.79
C ILE A 137 -10.90 -8.91 2.28
N SER A 138 -10.50 -8.03 1.36
CA SER A 138 -9.73 -6.85 1.70
C SER A 138 -10.58 -5.76 2.35
N VAL A 139 -9.95 -4.87 3.13
CA VAL A 139 -10.56 -3.65 3.66
C VAL A 139 -11.07 -2.75 2.54
N MET A 140 -10.42 -2.74 1.38
CA MET A 140 -10.89 -1.99 0.21
C MET A 140 -12.20 -2.57 -0.34
N GLU A 141 -12.30 -3.90 -0.46
CA GLU A 141 -13.54 -4.55 -0.88
C GLU A 141 -14.65 -4.34 0.15
N GLN A 142 -14.35 -4.44 1.45
CA GLN A 142 -15.32 -4.11 2.51
C GLN A 142 -15.78 -2.65 2.44
N ALA A 143 -14.85 -1.71 2.19
CA ALA A 143 -15.19 -0.30 2.00
C ALA A 143 -16.11 -0.10 0.78
N ARG A 144 -15.86 -0.84 -0.31
CA ARG A 144 -16.72 -0.81 -1.49
C ARG A 144 -18.12 -1.37 -1.19
N LYS A 145 -18.21 -2.49 -0.47
CA LYS A 145 -19.49 -3.07 0.00
C LYS A 145 -20.25 -2.12 0.91
N ALA A 146 -19.55 -1.30 1.70
CA ALA A 146 -20.13 -0.23 2.52
C ALA A 146 -20.47 1.06 1.74
N GLY A 147 -20.42 1.03 0.39
CA GLY A 147 -20.79 2.15 -0.47
C GLY A 147 -19.75 3.26 -0.62
N LYS A 148 -18.52 3.07 -0.10
CA LYS A 148 -17.43 4.03 -0.28
C LYS A 148 -16.84 3.92 -1.69
N ALA A 149 -16.31 5.02 -2.21
CA ALA A 149 -15.47 4.99 -3.40
C ALA A 149 -14.09 4.42 -3.03
N VAL A 150 -13.48 3.66 -3.94
CA VAL A 150 -12.19 3.00 -3.68
C VAL A 150 -11.23 3.20 -4.84
N GLY A 151 -9.94 3.20 -4.55
CA GLY A 151 -8.92 3.43 -5.57
C GLY A 151 -7.56 2.84 -5.22
N ILE A 152 -6.78 2.60 -6.26
CA ILE A 152 -5.43 2.04 -6.24
C ILE A 152 -4.53 2.99 -7.00
N VAL A 153 -3.41 3.37 -6.39
CA VAL A 153 -2.36 4.15 -7.04
C VAL A 153 -1.01 3.50 -6.72
N THR A 154 -0.24 3.19 -7.76
CA THR A 154 1.08 2.54 -7.61
C THR A 154 2.03 2.97 -8.73
N THR A 155 3.33 2.85 -8.49
CA THR A 155 4.37 2.96 -9.52
C THR A 155 4.73 1.60 -10.14
N THR A 156 4.19 0.50 -9.64
CA THR A 156 4.31 -0.82 -10.28
C THR A 156 3.21 -1.02 -11.32
N ARG A 157 3.20 -2.17 -11.99
CA ARG A 157 1.99 -2.69 -12.61
C ARG A 157 0.86 -2.77 -11.57
N VAL A 158 -0.36 -2.39 -11.94
CA VAL A 158 -1.52 -2.45 -11.01
C VAL A 158 -1.90 -3.89 -10.61
N GLN A 159 -1.37 -4.87 -11.34
CA GLN A 159 -1.44 -6.31 -11.10
C GLN A 159 -0.32 -6.85 -10.19
N HIS A 160 0.58 -5.99 -9.69
CA HIS A 160 1.65 -6.43 -8.79
C HIS A 160 1.07 -6.91 -7.45
N ALA A 161 1.85 -7.66 -6.67
CA ALA A 161 1.39 -8.25 -5.41
C ALA A 161 0.76 -7.23 -4.43
N SER A 162 1.42 -6.11 -4.21
CA SER A 162 1.01 -5.07 -3.25
C SER A 162 -0.35 -4.44 -3.60
N PRO A 163 -0.59 -3.92 -4.83
CA PRO A 163 -1.92 -3.44 -5.22
C PRO A 163 -2.96 -4.55 -5.35
N SER A 164 -2.59 -5.73 -5.85
CA SER A 164 -3.54 -6.84 -6.06
C SER A 164 -4.09 -7.44 -4.77
N GLY A 165 -3.40 -7.32 -3.63
CA GLY A 165 -3.99 -7.69 -2.32
C GLY A 165 -5.25 -6.89 -1.95
N THR A 166 -5.59 -5.83 -2.68
CA THR A 166 -6.85 -5.11 -2.48
C THR A 166 -8.04 -5.75 -3.21
N TYR A 167 -7.83 -6.59 -4.22
CA TYR A 167 -8.91 -7.09 -5.08
C TYR A 167 -8.77 -8.55 -5.55
N ALA A 168 -7.58 -9.14 -5.50
CA ALA A 168 -7.32 -10.45 -6.08
C ALA A 168 -7.20 -11.53 -5.02
N HIS A 169 -7.56 -12.75 -5.41
CA HIS A 169 -7.37 -13.99 -4.67
C HIS A 169 -6.63 -14.97 -5.59
N VAL A 170 -5.33 -15.14 -5.37
CA VAL A 170 -4.47 -16.02 -6.19
C VAL A 170 -3.42 -16.74 -5.35
N VAL A 171 -3.14 -17.98 -5.74
CA VAL A 171 -2.07 -18.80 -5.15
C VAL A 171 -0.70 -18.58 -5.79
N ASP A 172 -0.60 -17.78 -6.86
CA ASP A 172 0.68 -17.37 -7.42
C ASP A 172 0.60 -15.92 -7.91
N ARG A 173 1.37 -15.05 -7.24
CA ARG A 173 1.50 -13.63 -7.59
C ARG A 173 1.98 -13.34 -9.01
N ASN A 174 2.52 -14.32 -9.73
CA ASN A 174 3.04 -14.16 -11.08
C ASN A 174 1.98 -14.39 -12.17
N TRP A 175 0.74 -14.76 -11.80
CA TRP A 175 -0.38 -14.93 -12.73
C TRP A 175 -0.99 -13.57 -13.14
N TYR A 176 -0.17 -12.69 -13.71
CA TYR A 176 -0.56 -11.33 -14.11
C TYR A 176 -1.61 -11.31 -15.22
N ALA A 177 -1.48 -12.19 -16.21
CA ALA A 177 -2.41 -12.45 -17.30
C ALA A 177 -2.58 -13.97 -17.50
N ASP A 178 -3.59 -14.38 -18.27
CA ASP A 178 -3.84 -15.79 -18.59
C ASP A 178 -2.62 -16.48 -19.24
N ALA A 179 -1.84 -15.75 -20.05
CA ALA A 179 -0.59 -16.21 -20.66
C ALA A 179 0.52 -16.55 -19.65
N SER A 180 0.44 -16.03 -18.42
CA SER A 180 1.40 -16.32 -17.34
C SER A 180 0.94 -17.46 -16.42
N MET A 181 -0.18 -18.11 -16.74
CA MET A 181 -0.75 -19.19 -15.94
C MET A 181 -0.48 -20.57 -16.56
N PRO A 182 -0.19 -21.60 -15.74
CA PRO A 182 -0.26 -22.99 -16.19
C PRO A 182 -1.63 -23.31 -16.78
N GLN A 183 -1.67 -24.14 -17.83
CA GLN A 183 -2.92 -24.52 -18.47
C GLN A 183 -3.87 -25.23 -17.49
N GLU A 184 -3.32 -26.02 -16.58
CA GLU A 184 -4.04 -26.75 -15.54
C GLU A 184 -4.75 -25.78 -14.58
N ALA A 185 -4.09 -24.68 -14.18
CA ALA A 185 -4.69 -23.66 -13.31
C ALA A 185 -5.86 -22.94 -14.00
N ARG A 186 -5.72 -22.65 -15.32
CA ARG A 186 -6.81 -22.06 -16.13
C ARG A 186 -8.01 -23.01 -16.21
N GLN A 187 -7.76 -24.30 -16.42
CA GLN A 187 -8.81 -25.34 -16.47
C GLN A 187 -9.50 -25.56 -15.12
N GLN A 188 -8.76 -25.45 -14.01
CA GLN A 188 -9.29 -25.52 -12.65
C GLN A 188 -10.10 -24.29 -12.24
N GLY A 189 -10.17 -23.26 -13.09
CA GLY A 189 -11.02 -22.09 -12.88
C GLY A 189 -10.35 -20.91 -12.18
N CYS A 190 -9.07 -21.00 -11.82
CA CYS A 190 -8.34 -19.83 -11.35
C CYS A 190 -8.31 -18.75 -12.43
N LYS A 191 -8.37 -17.50 -12.00
CA LYS A 191 -8.36 -16.32 -12.87
C LYS A 191 -7.07 -15.54 -12.67
N ASP A 192 -6.53 -15.00 -13.76
CA ASP A 192 -5.38 -14.11 -13.71
C ASP A 192 -5.70 -12.80 -12.99
N ILE A 193 -4.67 -12.15 -12.46
CA ILE A 193 -4.81 -10.94 -11.64
C ILE A 193 -5.42 -9.79 -12.46
N ALA A 194 -5.07 -9.63 -13.75
CA ALA A 194 -5.66 -8.62 -14.61
C ALA A 194 -7.18 -8.85 -14.80
N TRP A 195 -7.61 -10.11 -14.98
CA TRP A 195 -9.04 -10.43 -15.02
C TRP A 195 -9.71 -10.07 -13.70
N GLN A 196 -9.12 -10.44 -12.57
CA GLN A 196 -9.67 -10.16 -11.23
C GLN A 196 -9.76 -8.64 -10.94
N LEU A 197 -8.84 -7.82 -11.45
CA LEU A 197 -8.87 -6.36 -11.33
C LEU A 197 -10.18 -5.75 -11.87
N VAL A 198 -10.70 -6.31 -12.96
CA VAL A 198 -11.90 -5.79 -13.64
C VAL A 198 -13.20 -6.33 -13.03
N HIS A 199 -13.15 -7.54 -12.45
CA HIS A 199 -14.35 -8.32 -12.11
C HIS A 199 -14.62 -8.46 -10.61
N ASN A 200 -13.60 -8.48 -9.74
CA ASN A 200 -13.82 -8.81 -8.32
C ASN A 200 -14.37 -7.61 -7.52
N VAL A 201 -13.81 -6.42 -7.75
CA VAL A 201 -14.16 -5.20 -7.03
C VAL A 201 -14.48 -4.09 -8.02
N ASP A 202 -15.56 -3.35 -7.76
CA ASP A 202 -15.88 -2.16 -8.53
C ASP A 202 -15.01 -0.97 -8.10
N ILE A 203 -13.83 -0.83 -8.70
CA ILE A 203 -12.82 0.16 -8.33
C ILE A 203 -13.02 1.46 -9.11
N ASN A 204 -13.11 2.60 -8.42
CA ASN A 204 -13.30 3.91 -9.03
C ASN A 204 -12.02 4.45 -9.69
N VAL A 205 -10.86 4.27 -9.06
CA VAL A 205 -9.59 4.81 -9.56
C VAL A 205 -8.52 3.72 -9.60
N ILE A 206 -7.94 3.48 -10.76
CA ILE A 206 -6.85 2.50 -10.97
C ILE A 206 -5.72 3.22 -11.69
N LEU A 207 -4.62 3.53 -11.00
CA LEU A 207 -3.49 4.28 -11.55
C LEU A 207 -2.17 3.53 -11.34
N GLY A 208 -1.41 3.31 -12.42
CA GLY A 208 -0.09 2.69 -12.36
C GLY A 208 0.39 2.21 -13.72
N GLY A 209 1.25 1.19 -13.78
CA GLY A 209 1.61 0.51 -15.02
C GLY A 209 0.73 -0.71 -15.31
N GLY A 210 1.11 -1.50 -16.31
CA GLY A 210 0.60 -2.86 -16.53
C GLY A 210 -0.32 -2.99 -17.74
N ARG A 211 -0.17 -2.14 -18.76
CA ARG A 211 -1.00 -2.19 -19.99
C ARG A 211 -0.95 -3.55 -20.67
N LYS A 212 0.23 -4.19 -20.75
CA LYS A 212 0.43 -5.40 -21.56
C LYS A 212 -0.43 -6.59 -21.11
N TYR A 213 -0.84 -6.62 -19.84
CA TYR A 213 -1.64 -7.70 -19.26
C TYR A 213 -3.14 -7.57 -19.57
N MET A 214 -3.56 -6.43 -20.11
CA MET A 214 -4.96 -6.08 -20.29
C MET A 214 -5.47 -6.33 -21.71
N THR A 215 -4.59 -6.43 -22.70
CA THR A 215 -4.96 -6.49 -24.12
C THR A 215 -4.54 -7.81 -24.80
N PRO A 216 -5.23 -8.22 -25.89
CA PRO A 216 -4.92 -9.44 -26.62
C PRO A 216 -3.48 -9.51 -27.12
N ALA A 217 -2.96 -10.74 -27.23
CA ALA A 217 -1.65 -11.04 -27.78
C ALA A 217 -1.42 -10.31 -29.13
N GLY A 218 -0.35 -9.51 -29.18
CA GLY A 218 0.04 -8.76 -30.37
C GLY A 218 -0.57 -7.37 -30.51
N THR A 219 -1.44 -6.94 -29.59
CA THR A 219 -1.96 -5.56 -29.57
C THR A 219 -0.82 -4.57 -29.32
N PRO A 220 -0.50 -3.64 -30.23
CA PRO A 220 0.61 -2.69 -30.04
C PRO A 220 0.42 -1.81 -28.82
N ASP A 221 1.48 -1.61 -28.02
CA ASP A 221 1.44 -0.65 -26.91
C ASP A 221 1.34 0.78 -27.47
N PRO A 222 0.48 1.66 -26.93
CA PRO A 222 0.27 3.00 -27.48
C PRO A 222 1.51 3.91 -27.38
N GLU A 223 2.40 3.65 -26.43
CA GLU A 223 3.62 4.43 -26.23
C GLU A 223 4.82 3.83 -26.97
N TYR A 224 4.84 2.50 -27.12
CA TYR A 224 5.93 1.75 -27.77
C TYR A 224 5.45 0.91 -28.97
N PRO A 225 4.78 1.48 -29.99
CA PRO A 225 4.16 0.70 -31.07
C PRO A 225 5.17 -0.05 -31.95
N ALA A 226 6.45 0.33 -31.90
CA ALA A 226 7.53 -0.31 -32.65
C ALA A 226 8.24 -1.43 -31.87
N ASP A 227 8.00 -1.58 -30.57
CA ASP A 227 8.61 -2.61 -29.74
C ASP A 227 7.59 -3.71 -29.41
N SER A 228 7.63 -4.79 -30.21
CA SER A 228 6.74 -5.94 -30.04
C SER A 228 6.83 -6.61 -28.65
N SER A 229 7.91 -6.41 -27.89
CA SER A 229 8.05 -6.96 -26.54
C SER A 229 7.14 -6.25 -25.51
N GLN A 230 6.63 -5.06 -25.85
CA GLN A 230 5.68 -4.29 -25.04
C GLN A 230 4.21 -4.60 -25.37
N ASN A 231 3.95 -5.32 -26.47
CA ASN A 231 2.60 -5.62 -26.91
C ASN A 231 1.80 -6.39 -25.86
N GLY A 232 0.47 -6.31 -25.98
CA GLY A 232 -0.48 -7.13 -25.24
C GLY A 232 -0.11 -8.61 -25.30
N ILE A 233 -0.35 -9.33 -24.20
CA ILE A 233 0.05 -10.74 -24.07
C ILE A 233 -1.11 -11.71 -23.85
N ARG A 234 -2.37 -11.25 -23.72
CA ARG A 234 -3.48 -12.14 -23.37
C ARG A 234 -3.76 -13.16 -24.47
N GLU A 235 -3.79 -14.45 -24.12
CA GLU A 235 -4.03 -15.55 -25.07
C GLU A 235 -5.53 -15.81 -25.28
N ASP A 236 -6.36 -15.38 -24.34
CA ASP A 236 -7.81 -15.54 -24.35
C ASP A 236 -8.56 -14.61 -25.32
N GLY A 237 -7.85 -13.69 -25.98
CA GLY A 237 -8.41 -12.74 -26.93
C GLY A 237 -9.23 -11.60 -26.31
N ASN A 238 -9.29 -11.50 -24.98
CA ASN A 238 -10.06 -10.46 -24.30
C ASN A 238 -9.31 -9.13 -24.26
N ASN A 239 -10.04 -8.03 -24.45
CA ASN A 239 -9.56 -6.69 -24.09
C ASN A 239 -10.22 -6.25 -22.78
N LEU A 240 -9.49 -6.38 -21.68
CA LEU A 240 -9.98 -6.07 -20.34
C LEU A 240 -10.20 -4.57 -20.10
N ILE A 241 -9.53 -3.70 -20.86
CA ILE A 241 -9.78 -2.25 -20.80
C ILE A 241 -11.17 -1.97 -21.36
N ASP A 242 -11.50 -2.52 -22.53
CA ASP A 242 -12.80 -2.34 -23.18
C ASP A 242 -13.92 -2.91 -22.29
N MET A 243 -13.74 -4.13 -21.77
CA MET A 243 -14.69 -4.74 -20.84
C MET A 243 -14.93 -3.87 -19.59
N TRP A 244 -13.87 -3.25 -19.05
CA TRP A 244 -14.00 -2.38 -17.88
C TRP A 244 -14.77 -1.09 -18.19
N LEU A 245 -14.54 -0.50 -19.36
CA LEU A 245 -15.24 0.69 -19.87
C LEU A 245 -16.72 0.40 -20.16
N GLU A 246 -17.02 -0.71 -20.85
CA GLU A 246 -18.37 -1.11 -21.21
C GLU A 246 -19.25 -1.36 -19.98
N ALA A 247 -18.68 -1.95 -18.92
CA ALA A 247 -19.38 -2.19 -17.67
C ALA A 247 -19.69 -0.90 -16.88
N ARG A 248 -19.07 0.24 -17.23
CA ARG A 248 -19.10 1.47 -16.42
C ARG A 248 -19.34 2.70 -17.30
N PRO A 249 -20.61 3.04 -17.58
CA PRO A 249 -20.94 4.26 -18.32
C PRO A 249 -20.33 5.51 -17.66
N GLY A 250 -19.58 6.30 -18.44
CA GLY A 250 -18.85 7.47 -17.95
C GLY A 250 -17.45 7.18 -17.41
N ALA A 251 -16.99 5.93 -17.48
CA ALA A 251 -15.60 5.58 -17.21
C ALA A 251 -14.65 6.12 -18.28
N ARG A 252 -13.43 6.44 -17.84
CA ARG A 252 -12.35 6.92 -18.70
C ARG A 252 -11.13 6.03 -18.56
N TYR A 253 -10.59 5.62 -19.70
CA TYR A 253 -9.24 5.05 -19.79
C TYR A 253 -8.29 6.12 -20.31
N VAL A 254 -7.09 6.18 -19.73
CA VAL A 254 -5.99 7.05 -20.13
C VAL A 254 -4.69 6.26 -20.05
N TRP A 255 -3.70 6.63 -20.86
CA TRP A 255 -2.38 5.98 -20.83
C TRP A 255 -1.21 6.97 -20.69
N ASN A 256 -1.50 8.27 -20.71
CA ASN A 256 -0.50 9.33 -20.53
C ASN A 256 -0.93 10.40 -19.53
N ARG A 257 0.04 11.19 -19.08
CA ARG A 257 -0.09 12.25 -18.07
C ARG A 257 -1.11 13.31 -18.46
N THR A 258 -1.08 13.78 -19.70
CA THR A 258 -1.94 14.88 -20.17
C THR A 258 -3.41 14.46 -20.13
N GLU A 259 -3.72 13.28 -20.64
CA GLU A 259 -5.06 12.70 -20.58
C GLU A 259 -5.49 12.43 -19.13
N MET A 260 -4.58 11.95 -18.27
CA MET A 260 -4.88 11.72 -16.86
C MET A 260 -5.27 13.02 -16.15
N LEU A 261 -4.50 14.10 -16.33
CA LEU A 261 -4.81 15.40 -15.73
C LEU A 261 -6.13 15.96 -16.25
N ALA A 262 -6.40 15.81 -17.55
CA ALA A 262 -7.67 16.22 -18.14
C ALA A 262 -8.86 15.41 -17.57
N ALA A 263 -8.72 14.09 -17.47
CA ALA A 263 -9.75 13.22 -16.91
C ALA A 263 -10.01 13.48 -15.43
N ALA A 264 -8.95 13.73 -14.63
CA ALA A 264 -9.07 14.05 -13.21
C ALA A 264 -9.74 15.42 -12.96
N ALA A 265 -9.67 16.34 -13.92
CA ALA A 265 -10.32 17.65 -13.85
C ALA A 265 -11.78 17.64 -14.34
N ASP A 266 -12.23 16.56 -15.01
CA ASP A 266 -13.59 16.44 -15.53
C ASP A 266 -14.55 15.92 -14.43
N PRO A 267 -15.52 16.72 -13.97
CA PRO A 267 -16.45 16.31 -12.92
C PRO A 267 -17.41 15.17 -13.33
N ASN A 268 -17.46 14.82 -14.62
CA ASN A 268 -18.29 13.71 -15.11
C ASN A 268 -17.56 12.35 -15.08
N VAL A 269 -16.25 12.34 -14.81
CA VAL A 269 -15.46 11.11 -14.73
C VAL A 269 -15.56 10.53 -13.32
N ASN A 270 -16.40 9.50 -13.17
CA ASN A 270 -16.60 8.80 -11.89
C ASN A 270 -15.74 7.53 -11.75
N TYR A 271 -15.17 7.08 -12.87
CA TYR A 271 -14.29 5.93 -12.97
C TYR A 271 -13.11 6.29 -13.86
N LEU A 272 -11.89 6.09 -13.37
CA LEU A 272 -10.65 6.38 -14.08
C LEU A 272 -9.67 5.21 -13.99
N MET A 273 -9.30 4.67 -15.15
CA MET A 273 -8.20 3.72 -15.29
C MET A 273 -7.06 4.39 -16.06
N GLY A 274 -5.93 4.60 -15.40
CA GLY A 274 -4.71 5.16 -15.96
C GLY A 274 -3.58 4.15 -15.93
N LEU A 275 -3.18 3.64 -17.10
CA LEU A 275 -2.10 2.67 -17.23
C LEU A 275 -0.96 3.27 -18.04
N PHE A 276 0.11 3.67 -17.36
CA PHE A 276 1.14 4.58 -17.87
C PHE A 276 2.36 3.89 -18.48
N GLU A 277 2.56 2.59 -18.23
CA GLU A 277 3.62 1.80 -18.87
C GLU A 277 3.12 0.36 -19.18
N PRO A 278 3.78 -0.38 -20.09
CA PRO A 278 3.45 -1.77 -20.40
C PRO A 278 3.53 -2.67 -19.16
N VAL A 279 4.54 -2.47 -18.31
CA VAL A 279 4.80 -3.24 -17.09
C VAL A 279 4.77 -2.34 -15.86
N ASP A 280 5.94 -2.00 -15.29
CA ASP A 280 6.04 -1.11 -14.14
C ASP A 280 6.32 0.31 -14.64
N THR A 281 5.91 1.34 -13.90
CA THR A 281 6.24 2.72 -14.28
C THR A 281 7.75 2.95 -14.18
N LYS A 282 8.30 3.85 -14.99
CA LYS A 282 9.72 4.20 -14.90
C LYS A 282 10.07 4.80 -13.53
N TYR A 283 11.28 4.52 -13.05
CA TYR A 283 11.81 5.20 -11.86
C TYR A 283 11.76 6.73 -12.03
N ASN A 284 11.45 7.47 -10.96
CA ASN A 284 11.24 8.91 -11.05
C ASN A 284 12.44 9.69 -11.61
N LEU A 285 13.68 9.20 -11.43
CA LEU A 285 14.90 9.81 -11.97
C LEU A 285 14.98 9.75 -13.50
N VAL A 286 14.36 8.77 -14.14
CA VAL A 286 14.41 8.52 -15.60
C VAL A 286 13.02 8.61 -16.26
N ARG A 287 12.02 9.08 -15.50
CA ARG A 287 10.65 9.24 -15.94
C ARG A 287 10.54 10.29 -17.05
N ASN A 288 9.74 10.04 -18.09
CA ASN A 288 9.44 11.07 -19.07
C ASN A 288 8.40 12.03 -18.47
N THR A 289 8.82 13.23 -18.06
CA THR A 289 7.94 14.16 -17.35
C THR A 289 6.77 14.70 -18.17
N THR A 290 6.80 14.52 -19.49
CA THR A 290 5.72 14.90 -20.41
C THR A 290 4.67 13.80 -20.55
N LEU A 291 5.10 12.54 -20.61
CA LEU A 291 4.21 11.39 -20.86
C LEU A 291 3.75 10.69 -19.57
N ASP A 292 4.60 10.62 -18.56
CA ASP A 292 4.38 9.83 -17.36
C ASP A 292 4.03 10.72 -16.16
N PRO A 293 2.89 10.53 -15.48
CA PRO A 293 2.62 11.22 -14.22
C PRO A 293 3.56 10.70 -13.12
N SER A 294 4.03 11.61 -12.27
CA SER A 294 4.70 11.23 -11.01
C SER A 294 3.72 10.56 -10.05
N LEU A 295 4.21 9.84 -9.03
CA LEU A 295 3.31 9.31 -8.00
C LEU A 295 2.56 10.45 -7.30
N THR A 296 3.19 11.60 -7.06
CA THR A 296 2.48 12.77 -6.50
C THR A 296 1.32 13.19 -7.38
N GLU A 297 1.48 13.26 -8.71
CA GLU A 297 0.39 13.66 -9.62
C GLU A 297 -0.70 12.58 -9.71
N MET A 298 -0.34 11.30 -9.84
CA MET A 298 -1.31 10.20 -9.80
C MET A 298 -2.09 10.19 -8.48
N THR A 299 -1.40 10.51 -7.39
CA THR A 299 -2.02 10.67 -6.09
C THR A 299 -2.38 12.11 -5.77
N GLU A 300 -2.49 13.03 -6.71
CA GLU A 300 -3.26 14.28 -6.54
C GLU A 300 -4.61 14.10 -7.21
N ALA A 301 -4.62 13.35 -8.32
CA ALA A 301 -5.80 12.68 -8.83
C ALA A 301 -6.40 11.66 -7.82
N GLY A 302 -5.60 11.11 -6.87
CA GLY A 302 -6.04 10.08 -5.90
C GLY A 302 -5.71 10.29 -4.39
N LYS A 303 -4.95 11.32 -4.00
CA LYS A 303 -4.39 11.71 -2.65
C LYS A 303 -3.34 10.82 -1.93
N ASN A 304 -2.02 11.16 -2.04
CA ASN A 304 -0.89 10.89 -1.10
C ASN A 304 0.36 9.95 -1.47
N TYR A 305 1.60 9.96 -0.89
CA TYR A 305 2.92 9.64 -1.59
C TYR A 305 3.96 8.54 -1.06
N THR A 306 5.12 8.36 -1.78
CA THR A 306 6.17 7.27 -2.04
C THR A 306 7.25 6.77 -1.01
N SER A 307 8.02 5.69 -1.38
CA SER A 307 9.13 4.94 -0.68
C SER A 307 10.35 4.42 -1.54
N ILE A 308 11.47 3.92 -0.91
CA ILE A 308 12.24 2.61 -1.14
C ILE A 308 13.66 2.52 -0.50
N LEU A 309 14.12 1.29 -0.06
CA LEU A 309 15.47 0.60 -0.20
C LEU A 309 15.79 -0.53 0.86
N TYR A 310 16.39 -1.67 0.46
CA TYR A 310 17.08 -2.71 1.30
C TYR A 310 18.44 -3.21 0.68
N GLY A 311 19.16 -4.17 1.32
CA GLY A 311 20.64 -4.23 1.44
C GLY A 311 21.41 -5.54 1.06
N ASN A 312 20.96 -6.34 0.10
CA ASN A 312 21.77 -7.31 -0.66
C ASN A 312 21.49 -7.24 -2.19
N GLY A 313 21.92 -8.19 -3.04
CA GLY A 313 21.60 -8.17 -4.49
C GLY A 313 22.82 -8.03 -5.43
N PRO A 314 22.65 -7.51 -6.66
CA PRO A 314 23.60 -7.71 -7.76
C PRO A 314 24.97 -7.03 -7.58
N GLY A 315 25.12 -6.15 -6.59
CA GLY A 315 26.38 -5.48 -6.25
C GLY A 315 27.45 -6.36 -5.60
N TYR A 316 27.36 -7.70 -5.65
CA TYR A 316 28.40 -8.59 -5.11
C TYR A 316 29.66 -8.55 -6.00
N PRO A 317 30.83 -8.15 -5.49
CA PRO A 317 32.00 -7.87 -6.32
C PRO A 317 32.74 -9.11 -6.85
N GLY A 318 32.33 -10.34 -6.50
CA GLY A 318 32.93 -11.58 -7.02
C GLY A 318 34.39 -11.86 -6.61
N GLY A 319 35.06 -10.93 -5.92
CA GLY A 319 36.50 -10.95 -5.64
C GLY A 319 36.94 -9.87 -4.65
N VAL A 320 38.13 -9.28 -4.86
CA VAL A 320 38.67 -8.23 -3.98
C VAL A 320 37.78 -6.98 -4.03
N ARG A 321 37.37 -6.48 -2.85
CA ARG A 321 36.54 -5.29 -2.69
C ARG A 321 37.15 -4.11 -3.47
N PRO A 322 36.47 -3.56 -4.50
CA PRO A 322 36.97 -2.39 -5.22
C PRO A 322 36.94 -1.15 -4.31
N ASN A 323 37.92 -0.27 -4.48
CA ASN A 323 37.89 1.06 -3.88
C ASN A 323 36.92 1.93 -4.70
N VAL A 324 35.89 2.47 -4.05
CA VAL A 324 34.85 3.27 -4.71
C VAL A 324 35.05 4.72 -4.32
N ASP A 325 35.29 5.58 -5.29
CA ASP A 325 35.40 7.02 -5.07
C ASP A 325 34.02 7.69 -4.97
N PRO A 326 33.93 8.93 -4.44
CA PRO A 326 32.65 9.64 -4.31
C PRO A 326 31.94 9.86 -5.64
N GLU A 327 32.66 10.03 -6.75
CA GLU A 327 32.06 10.24 -8.06
C GLU A 327 31.32 8.97 -8.52
N THR A 328 31.95 7.80 -8.37
CA THR A 328 31.36 6.49 -8.66
C THR A 328 30.21 6.18 -7.72
N ALA A 329 30.35 6.44 -6.42
CA ALA A 329 29.30 6.20 -5.43
C ALA A 329 28.06 7.08 -5.61
N MET A 330 28.18 8.21 -6.32
CA MET A 330 27.08 9.13 -6.62
C MET A 330 26.40 8.86 -7.98
N GLN A 331 26.89 7.90 -8.77
CA GLN A 331 26.22 7.51 -10.02
C GLN A 331 24.86 6.88 -9.71
N PHE A 332 23.84 7.20 -10.51
CA PHE A 332 22.47 6.78 -10.26
C PHE A 332 22.25 5.26 -10.46
N ASP A 333 23.11 4.63 -11.26
CA ASP A 333 23.12 3.19 -11.57
C ASP A 333 24.16 2.42 -10.74
N TYR A 334 24.86 3.10 -9.82
CA TYR A 334 25.78 2.45 -8.91
C TYR A 334 25.05 1.45 -8.00
N GLN A 335 25.53 0.21 -7.99
CA GLN A 335 25.05 -0.85 -7.12
C GLN A 335 25.94 -0.94 -5.87
N PRO A 336 25.43 -0.63 -4.67
CA PRO A 336 26.20 -0.78 -3.45
C PRO A 336 26.70 -2.22 -3.27
N GLN A 337 27.88 -2.35 -2.68
CA GLN A 337 28.51 -3.65 -2.46
C GLN A 337 27.60 -4.56 -1.63
N ALA A 338 27.35 -5.77 -2.13
CA ALA A 338 26.60 -6.80 -1.42
C ALA A 338 27.53 -7.90 -0.89
N ALA A 339 27.16 -8.54 0.22
CA ALA A 339 27.94 -9.61 0.84
C ALA A 339 27.70 -10.99 0.22
N VAL A 340 26.57 -11.19 -0.48
CA VAL A 340 26.16 -12.47 -1.10
C VAL A 340 25.67 -12.19 -2.52
N PRO A 341 26.15 -12.92 -3.54
CA PRO A 341 25.72 -12.74 -4.92
C PRO A 341 24.31 -13.28 -5.13
N LEU A 342 23.40 -12.42 -5.56
CA LEU A 342 22.05 -12.77 -6.01
C LEU A 342 21.68 -11.90 -7.21
N GLU A 343 20.84 -12.44 -8.10
CA GLU A 343 20.28 -11.69 -9.24
C GLU A 343 19.36 -10.54 -8.78
N SER A 344 18.79 -10.66 -7.57
CA SER A 344 17.94 -9.66 -6.92
C SER A 344 18.17 -9.64 -5.41
N GLU A 345 17.91 -8.49 -4.80
CA GLU A 345 17.90 -8.30 -3.35
C GLU A 345 16.77 -9.13 -2.69
N THR A 346 17.01 -9.68 -1.50
CA THR A 346 16.03 -10.37 -0.67
C THR A 346 15.49 -9.43 0.39
N HIS A 347 14.18 -9.43 0.61
CA HIS A 347 13.58 -8.62 1.66
C HIS A 347 14.18 -8.85 3.06
N GLY A 348 14.26 -7.77 3.83
CA GLY A 348 14.47 -7.80 5.28
C GLY A 348 13.33 -8.49 6.03
N GLY A 349 13.65 -9.18 7.12
CA GLY A 349 12.69 -9.88 7.97
C GLY A 349 12.39 -9.18 9.30
N GLU A 350 12.93 -7.97 9.49
CA GLU A 350 12.75 -7.16 10.67
C GLU A 350 11.38 -6.47 10.71
N ASP A 351 11.03 -5.95 11.89
CA ASP A 351 9.83 -5.15 12.07
C ASP A 351 9.95 -3.82 11.32
N VAL A 352 8.85 -3.37 10.73
CA VAL A 352 8.74 -2.08 10.01
C VAL A 352 7.89 -1.09 10.78
N ALA A 353 8.06 0.21 10.51
CA ALA A 353 7.29 1.25 11.18
C ALA A 353 5.88 1.42 10.57
N ILE A 354 4.87 1.56 11.42
CA ILE A 354 3.55 2.08 11.08
C ILE A 354 3.47 3.51 11.61
N LEU A 355 3.06 4.46 10.77
CA LEU A 355 2.83 5.84 11.15
C LEU A 355 1.37 6.21 10.88
N ALA A 356 0.65 6.70 11.89
CA ALA A 356 -0.79 6.95 11.80
C ALA A 356 -1.22 8.36 12.24
N LYS A 357 -2.22 8.91 11.53
CA LYS A 357 -2.86 10.20 11.83
C LYS A 357 -4.33 10.18 11.41
N GLY A 358 -5.21 10.75 12.24
CA GLY A 358 -6.64 10.85 11.94
C GLY A 358 -7.53 10.23 13.02
N PRO A 359 -8.81 10.00 12.71
CA PRO A 359 -9.73 9.29 13.59
C PRO A 359 -9.21 7.88 13.88
N MET A 360 -9.32 7.44 15.13
CA MET A 360 -8.80 6.17 15.65
C MET A 360 -7.28 5.93 15.50
N ALA A 361 -6.49 6.88 15.02
CA ALA A 361 -5.05 6.67 14.80
C ALA A 361 -4.24 6.34 16.07
N HIS A 362 -4.76 6.71 17.25
CA HIS A 362 -4.20 6.34 18.55
C HIS A 362 -4.19 4.83 18.85
N LEU A 363 -4.93 4.04 18.06
CA LEU A 363 -4.90 2.59 18.12
C LEU A 363 -3.57 2.02 17.62
N PHE A 364 -2.79 2.76 16.83
CA PHE A 364 -1.47 2.35 16.36
C PHE A 364 -0.42 2.68 17.42
N HIS A 365 -0.15 1.71 18.30
CA HIS A 365 0.87 1.81 19.34
C HIS A 365 1.54 0.45 19.59
N GLY A 366 2.73 0.48 20.18
CA GLY A 366 3.46 -0.73 20.58
C GLY A 366 3.99 -1.54 19.40
N VAL A 367 4.03 -2.86 19.58
CA VAL A 367 4.46 -3.82 18.57
C VAL A 367 3.26 -4.67 18.18
N GLN A 368 2.90 -4.68 16.91
CA GLN A 368 1.70 -5.31 16.39
C GLN A 368 2.03 -6.36 15.34
N GLU A 369 1.12 -7.33 15.15
CA GLU A 369 1.12 -8.11 13.92
C GLU A 369 0.75 -7.23 12.73
N GLN A 370 1.34 -7.48 11.56
CA GLN A 370 1.03 -6.69 10.35
C GLN A 370 -0.47 -6.71 9.97
N THR A 371 -1.19 -7.76 10.37
CA THR A 371 -2.65 -7.87 10.20
C THR A 371 -3.43 -6.78 10.92
N TYR A 372 -2.86 -6.21 12.00
CA TYR A 372 -3.50 -5.17 12.78
C TYR A 372 -3.79 -3.90 11.95
N VAL A 373 -3.00 -3.63 10.90
CA VAL A 373 -3.22 -2.48 10.00
C VAL A 373 -4.61 -2.54 9.38
N ALA A 374 -4.96 -3.66 8.76
CA ALA A 374 -6.28 -3.85 8.15
C ALA A 374 -7.40 -3.75 9.18
N HIS A 375 -7.24 -4.40 10.34
CA HIS A 375 -8.27 -4.39 11.39
C HIS A 375 -8.50 -3.00 11.97
N ALA A 376 -7.44 -2.26 12.29
CA ALA A 376 -7.54 -0.90 12.81
C ALA A 376 -8.15 0.06 11.78
N MET A 377 -7.84 -0.10 10.48
CA MET A 377 -8.45 0.68 9.41
C MET A 377 -9.95 0.36 9.26
N ALA A 378 -10.33 -0.92 9.21
CA ALA A 378 -11.73 -1.34 9.14
C ALA A 378 -12.53 -0.85 10.36
N TYR A 379 -11.97 -0.99 11.56
CA TYR A 379 -12.56 -0.47 12.80
C TYR A 379 -12.74 1.05 12.76
N ALA A 380 -11.73 1.78 12.27
CA ALA A 380 -11.81 3.24 12.17
C ALA A 380 -12.95 3.69 11.26
N ALA A 381 -13.24 2.96 10.18
CA ALA A 381 -14.30 3.29 9.23
C ALA A 381 -15.63 2.58 9.50
N CYS A 382 -15.75 1.83 10.60
CA CYS A 382 -16.97 1.11 10.99
C CYS A 382 -17.50 0.19 9.88
N ILE A 383 -16.59 -0.47 9.17
CA ILE A 383 -16.90 -1.46 8.14
C ILE A 383 -16.60 -2.86 8.66
N GLU A 384 -17.19 -3.88 8.02
CA GLU A 384 -17.03 -5.29 8.42
C GLU A 384 -15.56 -5.66 8.71
N PRO A 385 -15.30 -6.41 9.82
CA PRO A 385 -16.27 -6.97 10.77
C PRO A 385 -16.69 -6.04 11.92
N TYR A 386 -16.42 -4.73 11.83
CA TYR A 386 -16.52 -3.76 12.93
C TYR A 386 -17.64 -2.73 12.74
N THR A 387 -18.80 -3.16 12.22
CA THR A 387 -19.96 -2.26 12.02
C THR A 387 -20.46 -1.64 13.33
N ASP A 388 -20.33 -2.35 14.45
CA ASP A 388 -20.60 -1.87 15.82
C ASP A 388 -19.39 -1.15 16.47
N CYS A 389 -18.67 -0.32 15.69
CA CYS A 389 -17.52 0.43 16.17
C CYS A 389 -17.87 1.42 17.31
N ARG A 390 -16.94 1.64 18.26
CA ARG A 390 -17.16 2.63 19.33
C ARG A 390 -17.04 4.06 18.79
N GLN A 391 -18.02 4.90 19.08
CA GLN A 391 -17.97 6.34 18.83
C GLN A 391 -18.07 7.13 20.14
N ARG A 392 -17.57 8.37 20.20
CA ARG A 392 -17.56 9.19 21.45
C ARG A 392 -18.95 9.38 22.07
N ASN A 393 -20.01 9.28 21.27
CA ASN A 393 -21.41 9.43 21.69
C ASN A 393 -22.16 8.10 21.90
N SER A 394 -21.48 6.95 21.84
CA SER A 394 -22.04 5.65 22.22
C SER A 394 -22.15 5.54 23.75
N GLY A 395 -23.05 6.32 24.36
CA GLY A 395 -23.48 6.09 25.74
C GLY A 395 -24.15 4.70 25.86
N PRO A 396 -24.24 4.12 27.07
CA PRO A 396 -24.93 2.85 27.25
C PRO A 396 -26.41 3.06 26.87
N GLY A 397 -26.81 2.53 25.72
CA GLY A 397 -28.20 2.48 25.32
C GLY A 397 -28.97 1.77 26.43
N THR A 398 -29.91 2.49 27.04
CA THR A 398 -30.95 1.93 27.89
C THR A 398 -31.64 0.83 27.10
N ARG A 399 -31.22 -0.44 27.31
CA ARG A 399 -32.08 -1.59 27.06
C ARG A 399 -33.26 -1.42 28.00
N GLY A 400 -34.33 -0.81 27.51
CA GLY A 400 -35.62 -0.85 28.18
C GLY A 400 -36.03 -2.30 28.30
N ALA A 401 -35.82 -2.90 29.47
CA ALA A 401 -36.55 -4.08 29.86
C ALA A 401 -38.05 -3.70 29.84
N PRO A 402 -38.94 -4.52 29.26
CA PRO A 402 -40.36 -4.26 29.35
C PRO A 402 -40.71 -4.35 30.84
N LEU A 403 -41.10 -3.22 31.42
CA LEU A 403 -41.67 -3.17 32.75
C LEU A 403 -42.98 -3.97 32.68
N ALA A 404 -42.94 -5.23 33.07
CA ALA A 404 -44.13 -6.04 33.24
C ALA A 404 -45.03 -5.34 34.26
N LEU A 405 -46.17 -4.83 33.78
CA LEU A 405 -47.27 -4.35 34.59
C LEU A 405 -47.75 -5.51 35.49
N LEU A 406 -47.21 -5.58 36.70
CA LEU A 406 -47.81 -6.35 37.79
C LEU A 406 -48.99 -5.54 38.34
N LEU A 407 -50.17 -5.84 37.84
CA LEU A 407 -51.44 -5.54 38.51
C LEU A 407 -51.49 -6.25 39.86
N PRO A 408 -51.69 -5.56 41.01
CA PRO A 408 -52.09 -6.24 42.23
C PRO A 408 -53.62 -6.30 42.28
N ALA A 409 -54.16 -7.48 41.97
CA ALA A 409 -55.53 -7.82 42.34
C ALA A 409 -55.57 -8.37 43.78
N LEU A 410 -56.31 -7.64 44.61
CA LEU A 410 -57.13 -8.10 45.75
C LEU A 410 -56.51 -8.97 46.87
N LEU A 411 -56.57 -8.46 48.10
CA LEU A 411 -57.43 -8.95 49.21
C LEU A 411 -56.94 -8.31 50.53
N LEU A 412 -57.63 -7.29 51.06
CA LEU A 412 -58.66 -7.43 52.10
C LEU A 412 -58.22 -8.30 53.29
N HIS A 413 -57.69 -7.65 54.33
CA HIS A 413 -57.71 -7.99 55.78
C HIS A 413 -56.69 -7.07 56.47
N LEU A 414 -56.95 -6.29 57.52
CA LEU A 414 -58.00 -6.27 58.54
C LEU A 414 -58.04 -4.87 59.18
N PHE A 415 -59.23 -4.49 59.64
CA PHE A 415 -59.45 -3.42 60.61
C PHE A 415 -58.74 -3.72 61.93
N ARG A 416 -57.84 -2.82 62.37
CA ARG A 416 -57.81 -2.22 63.72
C ARG A 416 -56.84 -1.06 63.80
#